data_AF-A9TDW1-F1
#
_entry.id   AF-A9TDW1-F1
#
_cell.length_a   1.000
_cell.length_b   1.000
_cell.length_c   1.000
_cell.angle_alpha   90.00
_cell.angle_beta   90.00
_cell.angle_gamma   90.00
#
_symmetry.space_group_name_H-M   'P 1'
#
loop_
_entity.id
_entity.type
_entity.pdbx_description
1 polymer ?
#
loop_
_entity_poly.entity_id
_entity_poly.type
_entity_poly.pdbx_seq_one_letter_code
_entity_poly.pdbx_strand_id
1 'polypeptide(L)'
;MESDEGHDRLLFAIAKAWKGLQGELLVQGDGDAPPAAAPALTLRSFSHGCSLISPLFGCLGIAFKFAEKDYVAKVHDLCEAAKEYDTLSVMVDQDIKNQTVRNGGSHTRNLLRVLRGVDMVRVLFEHILVTEGNSLKEPASKAYEQVFAPHHSWTIRKVVSAGMLMLPTKIQFLKKLNEEEDSAKGHIEEFVKSAGPVVQYVNNIYLNKELGTDW
;
A
#
# COMPACT_ATOMS: atom_id res chain seq x y z
N MET A 1 -12.22 -30.79 -20.95
CA MET A 1 -12.53 -29.35 -20.87
C MET A 1 -12.66 -29.05 -19.40
N GLU A 2 -11.52 -29.01 -18.72
CA GLU A 2 -11.43 -28.64 -17.31
C GLU A 2 -11.20 -27.14 -17.28
N SER A 3 -12.14 -26.43 -16.66
CA SER A 3 -12.11 -25.00 -16.42
C SER A 3 -11.03 -24.70 -15.38
N ASP A 4 -9.95 -24.07 -15.84
CA ASP A 4 -8.93 -23.40 -15.04
C ASP A 4 -9.51 -22.13 -14.39
N GLU A 5 -10.51 -22.30 -13.51
CA GLU A 5 -11.24 -21.21 -12.87
C GLU A 5 -10.87 -21.14 -11.39
N GLY A 6 -9.83 -20.34 -11.07
CA GLY A 6 -9.57 -19.97 -9.68
C GLY A 6 -8.22 -19.33 -9.39
N HIS A 7 -7.20 -19.51 -10.24
CA HIS A 7 -5.90 -18.87 -10.02
C HIS A 7 -5.89 -17.41 -10.54
N ASP A 8 -6.09 -16.52 -9.57
CA ASP A 8 -5.25 -15.34 -9.35
C ASP A 8 -5.37 -14.15 -10.31
N ARG A 9 -6.55 -13.53 -10.34
CA ARG A 9 -6.61 -12.11 -10.70
C ARG A 9 -6.00 -11.26 -9.59
N LEU A 10 -4.94 -10.52 -9.91
CA LEU A 10 -4.15 -9.77 -8.93
C LEU A 10 -5.00 -8.80 -8.10
N LEU A 11 -5.94 -8.09 -8.73
CA LEU A 11 -6.80 -7.13 -8.02
C LEU A 11 -7.75 -7.83 -7.05
N PHE A 12 -8.27 -9.01 -7.40
CA PHE A 12 -9.08 -9.82 -6.47
C PHE A 12 -8.26 -10.23 -5.23
N ALA A 13 -7.03 -10.72 -5.43
CA ALA A 13 -6.16 -11.12 -4.32
C ALA A 13 -5.84 -9.93 -3.40
N ILE A 14 -5.54 -8.77 -3.98
CA ILE A 14 -5.33 -7.52 -3.23
C ILE A 14 -6.60 -7.16 -2.45
N ALA A 15 -7.76 -7.07 -3.11
CA ALA A 15 -9.03 -6.71 -2.46
C ALA A 15 -9.35 -7.65 -1.30
N LYS A 16 -9.22 -8.97 -1.50
CA LYS A 16 -9.45 -9.98 -0.47
C LYS A 16 -8.50 -9.83 0.72
N ALA A 17 -7.20 -9.66 0.47
CA ALA A 17 -6.21 -9.51 1.54
C ALA A 17 -6.47 -8.26 2.37
N TRP A 18 -6.73 -7.12 1.72
CA TRP A 18 -6.96 -5.85 2.40
C TRP A 18 -8.29 -5.78 3.14
N LYS A 19 -9.33 -6.43 2.63
CA LYS A 19 -10.58 -6.68 3.38
C LYS A 19 -10.31 -7.50 4.65
N GLY A 20 -9.44 -8.51 4.57
CA GLY A 20 -8.99 -9.29 5.73
C GLY A 20 -8.30 -8.43 6.78
N LEU A 21 -7.36 -7.57 6.37
CA LEU A 21 -6.67 -6.62 7.26
C LEU A 21 -7.65 -5.66 7.94
N GLN A 22 -8.63 -5.14 7.20
CA GLN A 22 -9.70 -4.32 7.79
C GLN A 22 -10.51 -5.12 8.82
N GLY A 23 -10.81 -6.39 8.53
CA GLY A 23 -11.52 -7.28 9.44
C GLY A 23 -10.79 -7.50 10.76
N GLU A 24 -9.46 -7.64 10.75
CA GLU A 24 -8.64 -7.74 11.96
C GLU A 24 -8.86 -6.53 12.90
N LEU A 25 -8.99 -5.33 12.33
CA LEU A 25 -9.24 -4.10 13.09
C LEU A 25 -10.65 -4.01 13.69
N LEU A 26 -11.64 -4.64 13.05
CA LEU A 26 -13.05 -4.60 13.48
C LEU A 26 -13.38 -5.65 14.54
N VAL A 27 -12.82 -6.86 14.45
CA VAL A 27 -13.07 -7.96 15.40
C VAL A 27 -12.62 -7.60 16.82
N GLN A 28 -11.68 -6.68 16.97
CA GLN A 28 -11.15 -6.24 18.26
C GLN A 28 -12.03 -5.18 18.97
N GLY A 29 -13.19 -4.82 18.40
CA GLY A 29 -14.11 -3.81 18.94
C GLY A 29 -15.46 -4.30 19.51
N ASP A 30 -15.85 -5.56 19.31
CA ASP A 30 -17.26 -6.00 19.47
C ASP A 30 -17.50 -7.14 20.49
N GLY A 31 -16.62 -7.34 21.46
CA GLY A 31 -16.79 -8.36 22.51
C GLY A 31 -16.91 -7.77 23.92
N ASP A 32 -17.83 -8.32 24.72
CA ASP A 32 -18.07 -8.07 26.17
C ASP A 32 -16.88 -8.51 27.07
N ALA A 33 -15.65 -8.38 26.55
CA ALA A 33 -14.40 -8.73 27.19
C ALA A 33 -13.84 -7.51 27.96
N PRO A 34 -13.08 -7.73 29.06
CA PRO A 34 -12.40 -6.67 29.81
C PRO A 34 -11.58 -5.78 28.85
N PRO A 35 -11.39 -4.48 29.16
CA PRO A 35 -11.03 -3.43 28.20
C PRO A 35 -10.06 -3.96 27.15
N ALA A 36 -10.61 -4.21 25.96
CA ALA A 36 -9.99 -4.99 24.92
C ALA A 36 -8.59 -4.46 24.63
N ALA A 37 -7.63 -5.38 24.50
CA ALA A 37 -6.32 -5.06 23.95
C ALA A 37 -6.53 -4.22 22.68
N ALA A 38 -5.86 -3.06 22.60
CA ALA A 38 -5.97 -2.16 21.47
C ALA A 38 -5.83 -2.97 20.16
N PRO A 39 -6.56 -2.60 19.09
CA PRO A 39 -6.51 -3.37 17.87
C PRO A 39 -5.06 -3.55 17.42
N ALA A 40 -4.69 -4.78 17.08
CA ALA A 40 -3.32 -5.21 16.84
C ALA A 40 -3.23 -5.90 15.49
N LEU A 41 -2.85 -5.13 14.46
CA LEU A 41 -2.64 -5.66 13.12
C LEU A 41 -1.33 -6.46 13.09
N THR A 42 -1.39 -7.71 12.63
CA THR A 42 -0.19 -8.55 12.58
C THR A 42 0.77 -8.06 11.49
N LEU A 43 2.08 -8.10 11.77
CA LEU A 43 3.08 -7.72 10.78
C LEU A 43 3.08 -8.70 9.60
N ARG A 44 2.77 -9.98 9.85
CA ARG A 44 2.66 -11.03 8.82
C ARG A 44 1.54 -10.75 7.82
N SER A 45 0.32 -10.48 8.29
CA SER A 45 -0.81 -10.21 7.39
C SER A 45 -0.58 -8.90 6.63
N PHE A 46 -0.11 -7.85 7.30
CA PHE A 46 0.17 -6.56 6.67
C PHE A 46 1.26 -6.65 5.58
N SER A 47 2.40 -7.27 5.88
CA SER A 47 3.50 -7.42 4.92
C SER A 47 3.10 -8.29 3.73
N HIS A 48 2.32 -9.34 3.95
CA HIS A 48 1.73 -10.14 2.86
C HIS A 48 0.80 -9.28 1.98
N GLY A 49 -0.12 -8.52 2.56
CA GLY A 49 -1.00 -7.60 1.81
C GLY A 49 -0.23 -6.57 0.99
N CYS A 50 0.88 -6.05 1.52
CA CYS A 50 1.78 -5.14 0.79
C CYS A 50 2.53 -5.85 -0.35
N SER A 51 2.91 -7.11 -0.17
CA SER A 51 3.61 -7.88 -1.21
C SER A 51 2.77 -8.05 -2.46
N LEU A 52 1.46 -8.21 -2.30
CA LEU A 52 0.50 -8.32 -3.41
C LEU A 52 0.36 -7.01 -4.21
N ILE A 53 0.63 -5.85 -3.60
CA ILE A 53 0.60 -4.55 -4.30
C ILE A 53 1.83 -4.36 -5.20
N SER A 54 2.95 -5.01 -4.89
CA SER A 54 4.24 -4.78 -5.59
C SER A 54 4.16 -4.80 -7.12
N PRO A 55 3.47 -5.77 -7.77
CA PRO A 55 3.41 -5.81 -9.24
C PRO A 55 2.66 -4.63 -9.87
N LEU A 56 1.82 -3.91 -9.11
CA LEU A 56 1.11 -2.73 -9.61
C LEU A 56 2.08 -1.61 -10.01
N PHE A 57 3.17 -1.43 -9.26
CA PHE A 57 4.19 -0.42 -9.58
C PHE A 57 4.90 -0.73 -10.91
N GLY A 58 5.19 -2.00 -11.18
CA GLY A 58 5.75 -2.43 -12.47
C GLY A 58 4.78 -2.24 -13.64
N CYS A 59 3.47 -2.30 -13.37
CA CYS A 59 2.45 -2.09 -14.39
C CYS A 59 2.40 -0.64 -14.89
N LEU A 60 2.77 0.35 -14.07
CA LEU A 60 2.84 1.78 -14.42
C LEU A 60 3.96 2.13 -15.40
N GLY A 61 4.81 1.18 -15.77
CA GLY A 61 5.81 1.34 -16.84
C GLY A 61 7.20 1.74 -16.33
N ILE A 62 8.12 1.90 -17.28
CA ILE A 62 9.58 1.94 -17.00
C ILE A 62 9.96 3.11 -16.09
N ALA A 63 9.24 4.24 -16.19
CA ALA A 63 9.46 5.41 -15.34
C ALA A 63 9.27 5.11 -13.84
N PHE A 64 8.48 4.09 -13.49
CA PHE A 64 8.17 3.71 -12.12
C PHE A 64 8.96 2.50 -11.61
N LYS A 65 9.87 1.94 -12.43
CA LYS A 65 10.70 0.79 -12.03
C LYS A 65 11.60 1.07 -10.83
N PHE A 66 12.01 2.32 -10.63
CA PHE A 66 12.74 2.71 -9.43
C PHE A 66 11.84 2.64 -8.19
N ALA A 67 10.61 3.16 -8.28
CA ALA A 67 9.64 3.10 -7.19
C ALA A 67 9.26 1.65 -6.87
N GLU A 68 9.08 0.81 -7.89
CA GLU A 68 8.84 -0.63 -7.72
C GLU A 68 9.97 -1.30 -6.92
N LYS A 69 11.23 -1.14 -7.35
CA LYS A 69 12.39 -1.72 -6.64
C LYS A 69 12.48 -1.23 -5.20
N ASP A 70 12.28 0.08 -4.99
CA ASP A 70 12.35 0.70 -3.68
C ASP A 70 11.25 0.20 -2.74
N TYR A 71 10.03 0.00 -3.25
CA TYR A 71 8.90 -0.56 -2.52
C TYR A 71 9.12 -2.05 -2.20
N VAL A 72 9.45 -2.86 -3.22
CA VAL A 72 9.68 -4.31 -3.07
C VAL A 72 10.75 -4.62 -2.04
N ALA A 73 11.88 -3.90 -2.05
CA ALA A 73 12.95 -4.11 -1.08
C ALA A 73 12.48 -3.87 0.37
N LYS A 74 11.58 -2.91 0.59
CA LYS A 74 11.06 -2.59 1.93
C LYS A 74 9.95 -3.52 2.36
N VAL A 75 9.10 -3.96 1.44
CA VAL A 75 8.13 -5.01 1.74
C VAL A 75 8.85 -6.30 2.10
N HIS A 76 9.92 -6.66 1.39
CA HIS A 76 10.75 -7.81 1.74
C HIS A 76 11.34 -7.69 3.15
N ASP A 77 11.89 -6.53 3.51
CA ASP A 77 12.35 -6.26 4.88
C ASP A 77 11.25 -6.49 5.93
N LEU A 78 10.03 -6.02 5.68
CA LEU A 78 8.89 -6.25 6.59
C LEU A 78 8.46 -7.73 6.65
N CYS A 79 8.51 -8.46 5.54
CA CYS A 79 8.24 -9.90 5.51
C CYS A 79 9.27 -10.69 6.33
N GLU A 80 10.55 -10.29 6.29
CA GLU A 80 11.60 -10.90 7.10
C GLU A 80 11.41 -10.56 8.58
N ALA A 81 11.12 -9.31 8.90
CA ALA A 81 10.80 -8.86 10.26
C ALA A 81 9.57 -9.60 10.85
N ALA A 82 8.61 -10.01 10.01
CA ALA A 82 7.43 -10.79 10.43
C ALA A 82 7.76 -12.20 10.98
N LYS A 83 9.01 -12.64 10.89
CA LYS A 83 9.50 -13.87 11.53
C LYS A 83 9.84 -13.67 13.00
N GLU A 84 10.12 -12.42 13.40
CA GLU A 84 10.60 -12.06 14.73
C GLU A 84 9.57 -11.23 15.53
N TYR A 85 8.74 -10.43 14.83
CA TYR A 85 7.75 -9.55 15.47
C TYR A 85 6.32 -9.93 15.09
N ASP A 86 5.46 -10.04 16.10
CA ASP A 86 4.06 -10.42 15.90
C ASP A 86 3.23 -9.29 15.27
N THR A 87 3.36 -8.07 15.81
CA THR A 87 2.52 -6.91 15.44
C THR A 87 3.34 -5.73 14.96
N LEU A 88 2.70 -4.86 14.17
CA LEU A 88 3.31 -3.60 13.73
C LEU A 88 3.79 -2.74 14.91
N SER A 89 3.00 -2.64 15.99
CA SER A 89 3.39 -1.83 17.15
C SER A 89 4.64 -2.38 17.83
N VAL A 90 4.73 -3.70 18.04
CA VAL A 90 5.88 -4.31 18.73
C VAL A 90 7.18 -4.07 17.95
N MET A 91 7.12 -4.19 16.62
CA MET A 91 8.26 -3.87 15.76
C MET A 91 8.70 -2.40 15.90
N VAL A 92 7.74 -1.46 15.92
CA VAL A 92 8.02 -0.03 16.13
C VAL A 92 8.60 0.25 17.52
N ASP A 93 8.04 -0.39 18.56
CA ASP A 93 8.52 -0.27 19.93
C ASP A 93 9.98 -0.73 20.08
N GLN A 94 10.36 -1.77 19.32
CA GLN A 94 11.74 -2.26 19.32
C GLN A 94 12.72 -1.26 18.69
N ASP A 95 12.35 -0.61 17.58
CA ASP A 95 13.15 0.46 16.97
C ASP A 95 13.24 1.72 17.85
N ILE A 96 12.18 2.04 18.61
CA ILE A 96 12.19 3.13 19.59
C ILE A 96 13.20 2.82 20.69
N LYS A 97 13.11 1.63 21.28
CA LYS A 97 14.01 1.17 22.35
C LYS A 97 15.47 1.20 21.90
N ASN A 98 15.73 0.85 20.65
CA ASN A 98 17.06 0.83 20.06
C ASN A 98 17.52 2.21 19.55
N GLN A 99 16.65 3.23 19.56
CA GLN A 99 16.91 4.56 19.01
C GLN A 99 17.26 4.54 17.52
N THR A 100 16.67 3.61 16.76
CA THR A 100 16.94 3.35 15.34
C THR A 100 15.83 3.81 14.40
N VAL A 101 14.70 4.31 14.92
CA VAL A 101 13.47 4.66 14.17
C VAL A 101 13.73 5.30 12.80
N ARG A 102 14.60 6.32 12.72
CA ARG A 102 14.85 7.09 11.49
C ARG A 102 16.08 6.63 10.69
N ASN A 103 16.80 5.63 11.18
CA ASN A 103 18.01 5.14 10.52
C ASN A 103 17.69 4.58 9.14
N GLY A 104 18.65 4.64 8.22
CA GLY A 104 18.50 3.99 6.92
C GLY A 104 18.34 2.48 7.10
N GLY A 105 17.23 1.93 6.61
CA GLY A 105 16.95 0.49 6.68
C GLY A 105 16.27 0.01 7.96
N SER A 106 15.95 0.87 8.93
CA SER A 106 15.13 0.45 10.08
C SER A 106 13.74 0.01 9.61
N HIS A 107 13.16 -0.97 10.32
CA HIS A 107 11.85 -1.51 9.97
C HIS A 107 10.76 -0.45 10.09
N THR A 108 10.84 0.43 11.08
CA THR A 108 9.90 1.55 11.25
C THR A 108 9.98 2.54 10.09
N ARG A 109 11.18 2.89 9.61
CA ARG A 109 11.31 3.74 8.41
C ARG A 109 10.81 3.04 7.16
N ASN A 110 11.06 1.73 7.04
CA ASN A 110 10.62 0.96 5.90
C ASN A 110 9.08 0.83 5.88
N LEU A 111 8.46 0.60 7.04
CA LEU A 111 7.01 0.60 7.22
C LEU A 111 6.38 1.93 6.77
N LEU A 112 6.93 3.08 7.19
CA LEU A 112 6.39 4.39 6.79
C LEU A 112 6.42 4.57 5.25
N ARG A 113 7.51 4.14 4.60
CA ARG A 113 7.64 4.23 3.15
C ARG A 113 6.73 3.26 2.40
N VAL A 114 6.57 2.03 2.92
CA VAL A 114 5.61 1.06 2.38
C VAL A 114 4.18 1.59 2.53
N LEU A 115 3.85 2.20 3.67
CA LEU A 115 2.53 2.79 3.90
C LEU A 115 2.21 3.90 2.89
N ARG A 116 3.16 4.79 2.60
CA ARG A 116 3.01 5.80 1.52
C ARG A 116 2.80 5.14 0.14
N GLY A 117 3.48 4.03 -0.13
CA GLY A 117 3.26 3.26 -1.36
C GLY A 117 1.85 2.70 -1.47
N VAL A 118 1.34 2.11 -0.39
CA VAL A 118 -0.06 1.65 -0.30
C VAL A 118 -1.03 2.81 -0.54
N ASP A 119 -0.81 3.93 0.16
CA ASP A 119 -1.71 5.08 0.07
C ASP A 119 -1.70 5.72 -1.32
N MET A 120 -0.55 5.72 -2.00
CA MET A 120 -0.47 6.15 -3.41
C MET A 120 -1.36 5.28 -4.29
N VAL A 121 -1.30 3.95 -4.14
CA VAL A 121 -2.12 3.03 -4.93
C VAL A 121 -3.60 3.23 -4.62
N ARG A 122 -3.97 3.43 -3.35
CA ARG A 122 -5.34 3.76 -2.93
C ARG A 122 -5.85 5.02 -3.64
N VAL A 123 -5.11 6.12 -3.57
CA VAL A 123 -5.51 7.40 -4.18
C VAL A 123 -5.49 7.33 -5.72
N LEU A 124 -4.54 6.60 -6.31
CA LEU A 124 -4.54 6.33 -7.76
C LEU A 124 -5.84 5.65 -8.19
N PHE A 125 -6.24 4.63 -7.43
CA PHE A 125 -7.45 3.85 -7.68
C PHE A 125 -8.72 4.69 -7.48
N GLU A 126 -8.79 5.53 -6.45
CA GLU A 126 -9.86 6.52 -6.28
C GLU A 126 -10.02 7.40 -7.52
N HIS A 127 -8.92 7.91 -8.06
CA HIS A 127 -8.97 8.73 -9.27
C HIS A 127 -9.30 7.91 -10.54
N ILE A 128 -8.81 6.68 -10.68
CA ILE A 128 -9.17 5.80 -11.81
C ILE A 128 -10.68 5.52 -11.84
N LEU A 129 -11.33 5.39 -10.69
CA LEU A 129 -12.77 5.12 -10.60
C LEU A 129 -13.64 6.29 -11.08
N VAL A 130 -13.17 7.53 -10.94
CA VAL A 130 -13.95 8.74 -11.25
C VAL A 130 -13.50 9.44 -12.53
N THR A 131 -12.32 9.13 -13.05
CA THR A 131 -11.81 9.70 -14.30
C THR A 131 -12.30 8.89 -15.50
N GLU A 132 -13.03 9.55 -16.40
CA GLU A 132 -13.43 8.98 -17.68
C GLU A 132 -12.26 8.92 -18.68
N GLY A 133 -12.37 8.00 -19.65
CA GLY A 133 -11.40 7.86 -20.73
C GLY A 133 -10.25 6.92 -20.42
N ASN A 134 -9.26 6.91 -21.31
CA ASN A 134 -8.22 5.88 -21.37
C ASN A 134 -6.83 6.35 -20.85
N SER A 135 -6.73 7.54 -20.27
CA SER A 135 -5.46 8.10 -19.80
C SER A 135 -5.28 7.88 -18.30
N LEU A 136 -4.10 7.40 -17.87
CA LEU A 136 -3.71 7.32 -16.47
C LEU A 136 -2.94 8.56 -15.98
N LYS A 137 -2.60 9.48 -16.88
CA LYS A 137 -1.75 10.63 -16.54
C LYS A 137 -2.35 11.48 -15.44
N GLU A 138 -3.62 11.84 -15.56
CA GLU A 138 -4.30 12.66 -14.55
C GLU A 138 -4.46 11.92 -13.21
N PRO A 139 -5.01 10.69 -13.14
CA PRO A 139 -5.09 9.92 -11.90
C PRO A 139 -3.74 9.76 -11.19
N ALA A 140 -2.70 9.37 -11.92
CA ALA A 140 -1.37 9.15 -11.35
C ALA A 140 -0.71 10.46 -10.89
N SER A 141 -0.91 11.56 -11.63
CA SER A 141 -0.37 12.87 -11.24
C SER A 141 -1.01 13.37 -9.94
N LYS A 142 -2.33 13.24 -9.80
CA LYS A 142 -3.06 13.65 -8.59
C LYS A 142 -2.65 12.80 -7.38
N ALA A 143 -2.60 11.48 -7.54
CA ALA A 143 -2.16 10.58 -6.49
C ALA A 143 -0.71 10.85 -6.04
N TYR A 144 0.19 11.12 -6.99
CA TYR A 144 1.56 11.50 -6.67
C TYR A 144 1.65 12.83 -5.90
N GLU A 145 0.92 13.85 -6.35
CA GLU A 145 0.93 15.18 -5.71
C GLU A 145 0.42 15.10 -4.27
N GLN A 146 -0.61 14.27 -4.02
CA GLN A 146 -1.17 14.10 -2.69
C GLN A 146 -0.26 13.32 -1.75
N VAL A 147 0.32 12.21 -2.22
CA VAL A 147 0.97 11.24 -1.31
C VAL A 147 2.48 11.38 -1.25
N PHE A 148 3.14 11.56 -2.40
CA PHE A 148 4.61 11.51 -2.46
C PHE A 148 5.26 12.88 -2.60
N ALA A 149 4.62 13.83 -3.28
CA ALA A 149 5.21 15.14 -3.53
C ALA A 149 5.63 15.90 -2.26
N PRO A 150 4.92 15.82 -1.11
CA PRO A 150 5.36 16.45 0.14
C PRO A 150 6.70 15.93 0.67
N HIS A 151 7.06 14.69 0.33
CA HIS A 151 8.26 14.00 0.84
C HIS A 151 9.40 13.89 -0.18
N HIS A 152 9.19 14.40 -1.40
CA HIS A 152 10.17 14.35 -2.48
C HIS A 152 10.80 15.71 -2.76
N SER A 153 12.11 15.72 -2.98
CA SER A 153 12.82 16.93 -3.38
C SER A 153 12.30 17.46 -4.72
N TRP A 154 12.51 18.75 -4.99
CA TRP A 154 12.13 19.37 -6.25
C TRP A 154 12.67 18.60 -7.47
N THR A 155 13.90 18.11 -7.41
CA THR A 155 14.51 17.30 -8.46
C THR A 155 13.75 16.01 -8.71
N ILE A 156 13.38 15.28 -7.66
CA ILE A 156 12.59 14.06 -7.79
C ILE A 156 11.20 14.36 -8.37
N ARG A 157 10.53 15.42 -7.91
CA ARG A 157 9.23 15.84 -8.47
C ARG A 157 9.29 16.13 -9.96
N LYS A 158 10.37 16.75 -10.45
CA LYS A 158 10.58 16.99 -11.89
C LYS A 158 10.76 15.71 -12.68
N VAL A 159 11.56 14.76 -12.17
CA VAL A 159 11.76 13.45 -12.81
C VAL A 159 10.44 12.68 -12.90
N VAL A 160 9.65 12.65 -11.82
CA VAL A 160 8.35 11.98 -11.83
C VAL A 160 7.39 12.64 -12.81
N SER A 161 7.29 13.98 -12.82
CA SER A 161 6.43 14.71 -13.75
C SER A 161 6.75 14.40 -15.22
N ALA A 162 8.04 14.29 -15.57
CA ALA A 162 8.44 13.85 -16.91
C ALA A 162 8.06 12.39 -17.17
N GLY A 163 8.24 11.51 -16.17
CA GLY A 163 7.86 10.11 -16.22
C GLY A 163 6.37 9.85 -16.46
N MET A 164 5.48 10.76 -16.03
CA MET A 164 4.03 10.65 -16.24
C MET A 164 3.63 10.64 -17.72
N LEU A 165 4.48 11.14 -18.63
CA LEU A 165 4.25 11.09 -20.07
C LEU A 165 4.44 9.68 -20.67
N MET A 166 5.10 8.79 -19.92
CA MET A 166 5.43 7.43 -20.32
C MET A 166 4.54 6.37 -19.65
N LEU A 167 3.48 6.81 -18.95
CA LEU A 167 2.49 5.91 -18.37
C LEU A 167 1.76 5.14 -19.47
N PRO A 168 1.38 3.88 -19.20
CA PRO A 168 0.47 3.16 -20.09
C PRO A 168 -0.92 3.83 -20.08
N THR A 169 -1.71 3.50 -21.09
CA THR A 169 -3.15 3.76 -21.07
C THR A 169 -3.85 2.91 -20.01
N LYS A 170 -5.07 3.30 -19.60
CA LYS A 170 -5.90 2.54 -18.65
C LYS A 170 -6.14 1.12 -19.14
N ILE A 171 -6.48 0.95 -20.42
CA ILE A 171 -6.66 -0.37 -21.06
C ILE A 171 -5.37 -1.20 -21.00
N GLN A 172 -4.22 -0.62 -21.33
CA GLN A 172 -2.93 -1.34 -21.25
C GLN A 172 -2.57 -1.72 -19.82
N PHE A 173 -2.88 -0.86 -18.85
CA PHE A 173 -2.68 -1.14 -17.43
C PHE A 173 -3.56 -2.32 -16.99
N LEU A 174 -4.88 -2.27 -17.22
CA LEU A 174 -5.81 -3.35 -16.86
C LEU A 174 -5.45 -4.68 -17.54
N LYS A 175 -5.03 -4.62 -18.82
CA LYS A 175 -4.54 -5.81 -19.54
C LYS A 175 -3.31 -6.44 -18.88
N LYS A 176 -2.38 -5.65 -18.35
CA LYS A 176 -1.22 -6.20 -17.59
C LYS A 176 -1.64 -6.84 -16.26
N LEU A 177 -2.77 -6.42 -15.70
CA LEU A 177 -3.36 -7.01 -14.50
C LEU A 177 -4.22 -8.24 -14.79
N ASN A 178 -4.38 -8.61 -16.06
CA ASN A 178 -5.30 -9.65 -16.53
C ASN A 178 -6.75 -9.39 -16.06
N GLU A 179 -7.18 -8.13 -16.17
CA GLU A 179 -8.48 -7.65 -15.71
C GLU A 179 -9.26 -6.95 -16.82
N GLU A 180 -10.57 -7.18 -16.83
CA GLU A 180 -11.52 -6.41 -17.61
C GLU A 180 -12.01 -5.21 -16.79
N GLU A 181 -12.55 -4.18 -17.45
CA GLU A 181 -12.93 -2.94 -16.76
C GLU A 181 -13.99 -3.16 -15.67
N ASP A 182 -15.02 -3.97 -15.96
CA ASP A 182 -16.10 -4.25 -15.01
C ASP A 182 -15.63 -5.02 -13.78
N SER A 183 -14.75 -6.03 -13.95
CA SER A 183 -14.19 -6.79 -12.83
C SER A 183 -13.20 -5.97 -12.02
N ALA A 184 -12.34 -5.21 -12.72
CA ALA A 184 -11.39 -4.31 -12.08
C ALA A 184 -12.08 -3.32 -11.16
N LYS A 185 -13.20 -2.72 -11.61
CA LYS A 185 -13.94 -1.72 -10.83
C LYS A 185 -14.33 -2.24 -9.45
N GLY A 186 -14.97 -3.40 -9.37
CA GLY A 186 -15.40 -3.95 -8.07
C GLY A 186 -14.24 -4.28 -7.13
N HIS A 187 -13.13 -4.80 -7.66
CA HIS A 187 -11.94 -5.09 -6.85
C HIS A 187 -11.22 -3.82 -6.39
N ILE A 188 -11.13 -2.82 -7.26
CA ILE A 188 -10.57 -1.50 -6.97
C ILE A 188 -11.38 -0.81 -5.86
N GLU A 189 -12.70 -0.79 -5.96
CA GLU A 189 -13.61 -0.21 -4.97
C GLU A 189 -13.43 -0.87 -3.59
N GLU A 190 -13.38 -2.21 -3.54
CA GLU A 190 -13.18 -2.93 -2.28
C GLU A 190 -11.81 -2.63 -1.68
N PHE A 191 -10.73 -2.63 -2.48
CA PHE A 191 -9.40 -2.26 -2.00
C PHE A 191 -9.38 -0.84 -1.42
N VAL A 192 -9.93 0.14 -2.14
CA VAL A 192 -9.98 1.54 -1.70
C VAL A 192 -10.68 1.65 -0.35
N LYS A 193 -11.85 1.02 -0.23
CA LYS A 193 -12.66 1.00 0.99
C LYS A 193 -11.92 0.36 2.17
N SER A 194 -11.25 -0.76 1.95
CA SER A 194 -10.58 -1.50 3.03
C SER A 194 -9.21 -0.92 3.40
N ALA A 195 -8.48 -0.34 2.44
CA ALA A 195 -7.18 0.26 2.68
C ALA A 195 -7.25 1.54 3.54
N GLY A 196 -8.32 2.33 3.43
CA GLY A 196 -8.46 3.58 4.19
C GLY A 196 -8.29 3.40 5.72
N PRO A 197 -9.10 2.55 6.38
CA PRO A 197 -8.97 2.30 7.82
C PRO A 197 -7.63 1.68 8.21
N VAL A 198 -7.07 0.80 7.38
CA VAL A 198 -5.75 0.20 7.64
C VAL A 198 -4.65 1.25 7.58
N VAL A 199 -4.65 2.12 6.57
CA VAL A 199 -3.70 3.23 6.45
C VAL A 199 -3.80 4.17 7.64
N GLN A 200 -5.02 4.52 8.05
CA GLN A 200 -5.26 5.36 9.21
C GLN A 200 -4.73 4.71 10.50
N TYR A 201 -5.00 3.41 10.70
CA TYR A 201 -4.50 2.66 11.85
C TYR A 201 -2.97 2.68 11.92
N VAL A 202 -2.27 2.38 10.82
CA VAL A 202 -0.81 2.37 10.81
C VAL A 202 -0.25 3.77 11.05
N ASN A 203 -0.84 4.83 10.46
CA ASN A 203 -0.45 6.21 10.76
C ASN A 203 -0.61 6.54 12.25
N ASN A 204 -1.70 6.09 12.88
CA ASN A 204 -1.93 6.31 14.31
C ASN A 204 -0.88 5.63 15.19
N ILE A 205 -0.25 4.54 14.77
CA ILE A 205 0.90 3.96 15.49
C ILE A 205 2.03 4.99 15.62
N TYR A 206 2.36 5.72 14.54
CA TYR A 206 3.42 6.74 14.57
C TYR A 206 3.01 7.95 15.40
N LEU A 207 1.77 8.42 15.23
CA LEU A 207 1.27 9.62 15.91
C LEU A 207 1.15 9.39 17.43
N ASN A 208 0.60 8.25 17.84
CA ASN A 208 0.43 7.91 19.26
C ASN A 208 1.77 7.65 19.98
N LYS A 209 2.83 7.32 19.23
CA LYS A 209 4.20 7.17 19.73
C LYS A 209 5.06 8.43 19.51
N GLU A 210 4.43 9.56 19.15
CA GLU A 210 5.06 10.87 18.97
C GLU A 210 6.20 10.90 17.93
N LEU A 211 6.20 9.96 16.97
CA LEU A 211 7.25 9.86 15.96
C LEU A 211 7.07 10.84 14.79
N GLY A 212 5.81 11.24 14.54
CA GLY A 212 5.38 11.95 13.35
C GLY A 212 5.49 11.11 12.07
N THR A 213 4.91 11.61 10.98
CA THR A 213 4.85 10.93 9.67
C THR A 213 5.46 11.73 8.53
N ASP A 214 6.09 12.88 8.80
CA ASP A 214 6.55 13.84 7.78
C ASP A 214 8.04 13.74 7.42
N TRP A 215 8.71 12.68 7.85
CA TRP A 215 10.16 12.48 7.69
C TRP A 215 10.54 11.39 6.65
#